data_AF-A0A938S0K6-F1
#
_entry.id   AF-A0A938S0K6-F1
#
_cell.length_a   1.000
_cell.length_b   1.000
_cell.length_c   1.000
_cell.angle_alpha   90.00
_cell.angle_beta   90.00
_cell.angle_gamma   90.00
#
_symmetry.space_group_name_H-M   'P 1'
#
loop_
_entity.id
_entity.type
_entity.pdbx_description
1 polymer ?
#
loop_
_entity_poly.entity_id
_entity_poly.type
_entity_poly.pdbx_seq_one_letter_code
_entity_poly.pdbx_strand_id
1 'polypeptide(L)'
;MEHLCMNDLGIIVEGQTEQAFMRDILAPHLRTFGVGAWARLPGRVHRRGGVPAWEVVRGDILRTLKERHGRYCTTMFDFYGMPSDWPGRDHASTGPMSERGKCVEAALSEDVARCAGSGFPSMLFIPYVQMHEFEALLFSNVDT
;
A
#
# COMPACT_ATOMS: atom_id res chain seq x y z
N MET A 1 -5.10 31.34 12.31
CA MET A 1 -5.22 30.32 11.25
C MET A 1 -4.57 29.07 11.80
N GLU A 2 -5.38 28.15 12.34
CA GLU A 2 -4.88 26.86 12.78
C GLU A 2 -4.29 26.14 11.56
N HIS A 3 -3.00 25.83 11.60
CA HIS A 3 -2.45 24.81 10.72
C HIS A 3 -3.11 23.50 11.15
N LEU A 4 -4.22 23.11 10.53
CA LEU A 4 -4.66 21.72 10.58
C LEU A 4 -3.49 20.89 10.06
N CYS A 5 -2.80 20.20 10.98
CA CYS A 5 -1.76 19.24 10.64
C CYS A 5 -2.45 18.11 9.89
N MET A 6 -2.43 18.18 8.57
CA MET A 6 -3.00 17.15 7.71
C MET A 6 -2.07 15.93 7.75
N ASN A 7 -2.61 14.75 8.05
CA ASN A 7 -1.84 13.52 8.04
C ASN A 7 -1.32 13.25 6.62
N ASP A 8 -0.03 12.97 6.47
CA ASP A 8 0.61 12.70 5.17
C ASP A 8 0.67 11.20 4.93
N LEU A 9 0.09 10.73 3.83
CA LEU A 9 -0.01 9.31 3.46
C LEU A 9 0.64 9.05 2.11
N GLY A 10 1.74 8.30 2.11
CA GLY A 10 2.33 7.73 0.89
C GLY A 10 1.73 6.38 0.56
N ILE A 11 1.30 6.19 -0.67
CA ILE A 11 0.69 4.94 -1.16
C ILE A 11 1.62 4.34 -2.21
N ILE A 12 2.05 3.09 -2.02
CA ILE A 12 2.81 2.35 -3.03
C ILE A 12 1.84 1.40 -3.73
N VAL A 13 1.67 1.60 -5.04
CA VAL A 13 0.66 0.88 -5.83
C VAL A 13 1.30 0.06 -6.93
N GLU A 14 0.61 -1.00 -7.35
CA GLU A 14 1.09 -1.93 -8.38
C GLU A 14 1.37 -1.26 -9.74
N GLY A 15 0.39 -0.57 -10.29
CA GLY A 15 0.40 -0.10 -11.67
C GLY A 15 -0.11 1.33 -11.85
N GLN A 16 -0.06 1.78 -13.11
CA GLN A 16 -0.44 3.15 -13.49
C GLN A 16 -1.94 3.40 -13.30
N THR A 17 -2.77 2.37 -13.47
CA THR A 17 -4.21 2.45 -13.27
C THR A 17 -4.55 2.73 -11.81
N GLU A 18 -3.97 1.97 -10.88
CA GLU A 18 -4.13 2.17 -9.44
C GLU A 18 -3.56 3.52 -9.01
N GLN A 19 -2.43 3.94 -9.60
CA GLN A 19 -1.86 5.26 -9.33
C GLN A 19 -2.81 6.39 -9.75
N ALA A 20 -3.44 6.29 -10.92
CA ALA A 20 -4.42 7.26 -11.38
C ALA A 20 -5.66 7.26 -10.48
N PHE A 21 -6.19 6.10 -10.12
CA PHE A 21 -7.29 5.96 -9.16
C PHE A 21 -6.98 6.64 -7.82
N MET A 22 -5.80 6.39 -7.27
CA MET A 22 -5.37 7.00 -6.02
C MET A 22 -5.28 8.52 -6.12
N ARG A 23 -4.72 9.03 -7.22
CA ARG A 23 -4.54 10.47 -7.42
C ARG A 23 -5.88 11.18 -7.68
N ASP A 24 -6.72 10.60 -8.52
CA ASP A 24 -7.87 11.28 -9.11
C ASP A 24 -9.17 11.02 -8.33
N ILE A 25 -9.25 9.92 -7.56
CA ILE A 25 -10.45 9.52 -6.81
C ILE A 25 -10.15 9.48 -5.30
N LEU A 26 -9.22 8.62 -4.86
CA LEU A 26 -9.07 8.38 -3.42
C LEU A 26 -8.44 9.57 -2.68
N ALA A 27 -7.41 10.22 -3.23
CA ALA A 27 -6.75 11.35 -2.58
C ALA A 27 -7.70 12.54 -2.38
N PRO A 28 -8.54 12.95 -3.34
CA PRO A 28 -9.60 13.93 -3.11
C PRO A 28 -10.55 13.56 -1.98
N HIS A 29 -10.97 12.29 -1.92
CA HIS A 29 -11.84 11.79 -0.86
C HIS A 29 -11.14 11.84 0.51
N LEU A 30 -9.92 11.32 0.62
CA LEU A 30 -9.14 11.31 1.86
C LEU A 30 -8.85 12.73 2.39
N ARG A 31 -8.70 13.72 1.51
CA ARG A 31 -8.55 15.12 1.92
C ARG A 31 -9.75 15.63 2.72
N THR A 32 -10.98 15.15 2.46
CA THR A 32 -12.16 15.54 3.25
C THR A 32 -12.11 15.01 4.68
N PHE A 33 -11.24 14.05 4.96
CA PHE A 33 -10.96 13.49 6.29
C PHE A 33 -9.65 14.03 6.90
N GLY A 34 -9.05 15.07 6.32
CA GLY A 34 -7.80 15.63 6.82
C GLY A 34 -6.58 14.74 6.55
N VAL A 35 -6.60 13.96 5.46
CA VAL A 35 -5.47 13.14 5.01
C VAL A 35 -5.01 13.60 3.63
N GLY A 36 -3.76 14.03 3.54
CA GLY A 36 -3.07 14.32 2.29
C GLY A 36 -2.42 13.06 1.75
N ALA A 37 -2.99 12.48 0.69
CA ALA A 37 -2.49 11.24 0.10
C ALA A 37 -1.83 11.47 -1.26
N TRP A 38 -0.80 10.66 -1.56
CA TRP A 38 -0.14 10.62 -2.87
C TRP A 38 0.30 9.19 -3.18
N ALA A 39 0.34 8.82 -4.47
CA ALA A 39 0.67 7.48 -4.91
C ALA A 39 1.91 7.44 -5.80
N ARG A 40 2.72 6.39 -5.64
CA ARG A 40 3.86 6.11 -6.52
C ARG A 40 3.93 4.63 -6.89
N LEU A 41 4.54 4.38 -8.05
CA LEU A 41 4.91 3.06 -8.48
C LEU A 41 6.18 2.58 -7.76
N PRO A 42 6.34 1.26 -7.54
CA PRO A 42 7.54 0.69 -6.97
C PRO A 42 8.72 0.76 -7.95
N GLY A 43 9.90 1.04 -7.39
CA GLY A 43 11.16 1.17 -8.12
C GLY A 43 11.29 2.46 -8.95
N ARG A 44 12.49 2.70 -9.50
CA ARG A 44 12.77 3.86 -10.36
C ARG A 44 12.36 3.68 -11.82
N VAL A 45 12.13 2.44 -12.26
CA VAL A 45 11.93 2.07 -13.66
C VAL A 45 10.94 0.91 -13.74
N HIS A 46 9.64 1.21 -13.71
CA HIS A 46 8.62 0.20 -14.04
C HIS A 46 8.56 0.04 -15.56
N ARG A 47 9.30 -0.93 -16.11
CA ARG A 47 9.37 -1.20 -17.57
C ARG A 47 8.63 -2.47 -18.00
N ARG A 48 8.07 -3.24 -17.07
CA ARG A 48 7.32 -4.48 -17.35
C ARG A 48 6.21 -4.60 -16.32
N GLY A 49 4.99 -4.92 -16.77
CA GLY A 49 3.85 -5.13 -15.89
C GLY A 49 4.07 -6.26 -14.88
N GLY A 50 3.25 -6.26 -13.83
CA GLY A 50 3.28 -7.24 -12.74
C GLY A 50 3.86 -6.67 -11.43
N VAL A 51 3.51 -7.34 -10.33
CA VAL A 51 3.96 -6.99 -8.98
C VAL A 51 5.46 -7.29 -8.83
N PRO A 52 6.30 -6.32 -8.42
CA PRO A 52 7.73 -6.55 -8.24
C PRO A 52 8.03 -7.41 -7.00
N ALA A 53 9.28 -7.89 -6.93
CA ALA A 53 9.80 -8.58 -5.75
C ALA A 53 9.64 -7.73 -4.48
N TRP A 54 9.37 -8.39 -3.36
CA TRP A 54 9.08 -7.73 -2.09
C TRP A 54 10.21 -6.81 -1.63
N GLU A 55 11.47 -7.19 -1.88
CA GLU A 55 12.63 -6.37 -1.52
C GLU A 55 12.57 -4.96 -2.12
N VAL A 56 12.10 -4.84 -3.37
CA VAL A 56 11.96 -3.54 -4.05
C VAL A 56 10.89 -2.69 -3.35
N VAL A 57 9.72 -3.29 -3.10
CA VAL A 57 8.59 -2.61 -2.44
C VAL A 57 8.94 -2.20 -1.02
N ARG A 58 9.58 -3.09 -0.25
CA ARG A 58 10.08 -2.79 1.09
C ARG A 58 11.07 -1.63 1.10
N GLY A 59 12.00 -1.59 0.14
CA GLY A 59 12.93 -0.48 -0.02
C GLY A 59 12.22 0.85 -0.24
N ASP A 60 11.14 0.84 -1.01
CA ASP A 60 10.27 2.00 -1.18
C ASP A 60 9.52 2.36 0.10
N ILE A 61 8.90 1.41 0.79
CA ILE A 61 8.18 1.66 2.05
C ILE A 61 9.12 2.34 3.05
N LEU A 62 10.29 1.75 3.29
CA LEU A 62 11.27 2.29 4.24
C LEU A 62 11.77 3.67 3.85
N ARG A 63 11.96 3.94 2.55
CA ARG A 63 12.31 5.28 2.05
C ARG A 63 11.19 6.29 2.30
N THR A 64 9.94 5.96 1.94
CA THR A 64 8.78 6.83 2.17
C THR A 64 8.68 7.24 3.63
N LEU A 65 8.81 6.27 4.52
CA LEU A 65 8.71 6.43 5.95
C LEU A 65 9.87 7.24 6.56
N LYS A 66 11.06 7.19 5.97
CA LYS A 66 12.26 7.95 6.42
C LYS A 66 12.32 9.38 5.87
N GLU A 67 11.71 9.64 4.71
CA GLU A 67 11.73 10.97 4.07
C GLU A 67 11.08 12.07 4.92
N ARG A 68 10.09 11.73 5.75
CA ARG A 68 9.40 12.69 6.60
C ARG A 68 8.93 12.05 7.91
N HIS A 69 9.34 12.63 9.03
CA HIS A 69 8.86 12.19 10.35
C HIS A 69 7.34 12.30 10.45
N GLY A 70 6.70 11.23 10.95
CA GLY A 70 5.25 11.16 11.15
C GLY A 70 4.43 10.91 9.89
N ARG A 71 5.06 10.66 8.73
CA ARG A 71 4.35 10.25 7.51
C ARG A 71 3.91 8.78 7.62
N TYR A 72 2.68 8.51 7.21
CA TYR A 72 2.15 7.16 7.06
C TYR A 72 2.49 6.59 5.68
N CYS A 73 2.61 5.27 5.59
CA CYS A 73 2.76 4.53 4.35
C CYS A 73 1.77 3.37 4.30
N THR A 74 1.14 3.18 3.14
CA THR A 74 0.30 2.02 2.84
C THR A 74 0.65 1.45 1.46
N THR A 75 0.02 0.33 1.12
CA THR A 75 0.22 -0.38 -0.14
C THR A 75 -1.11 -0.63 -0.83
N MET A 76 -1.10 -0.86 -2.14
CA MET A 76 -2.24 -1.45 -2.85
C MET A 76 -1.69 -2.32 -3.98
N PHE A 77 -1.69 -3.63 -3.74
CA PHE A 77 -1.24 -4.64 -4.68
C PHE A 77 -2.25 -5.77 -4.72
N ASP A 78 -2.49 -6.33 -5.90
CA ASP A 78 -3.35 -7.50 -6.06
C ASP A 78 -2.69 -8.74 -5.45
N PHE A 79 -3.39 -9.40 -4.53
CA PHE A 79 -2.98 -10.68 -3.95
C PHE A 79 -2.68 -11.75 -5.01
N TYR A 80 -3.46 -11.80 -6.08
CA TYR A 80 -3.33 -12.83 -7.11
C TYR A 80 -2.12 -12.59 -8.02
N GLY A 81 -1.71 -11.33 -8.18
CA GLY A 81 -0.48 -10.93 -8.88
C GLY A 81 0.80 -11.01 -8.04
N MET A 82 0.70 -11.10 -6.70
CA MET A 82 1.87 -11.14 -5.81
C MET A 82 2.74 -12.39 -6.02
N PRO A 83 4.07 -12.22 -6.22
CA PRO A 83 5.02 -13.32 -6.24
C PRO A 83 5.17 -13.99 -4.87
N SER A 84 5.69 -15.22 -4.86
CA SER A 84 5.84 -16.05 -3.64
C SER A 84 6.86 -15.51 -2.63
N ASP A 85 7.75 -14.59 -3.03
CA ASP A 85 8.72 -13.97 -2.11
C ASP A 85 8.09 -12.92 -1.18
N TRP A 86 6.81 -12.58 -1.39
CA TRP A 86 6.07 -11.69 -0.51
C TRP A 86 5.78 -12.36 0.85
N PRO A 87 6.13 -11.70 1.97
CA PRO A 87 5.88 -12.26 3.30
C PRO A 87 4.43 -12.68 3.50
N GLY A 88 4.22 -13.90 3.96
CA GLY A 88 2.89 -14.46 4.20
C GLY A 88 2.15 -14.96 2.96
N ARG A 89 2.66 -14.75 1.73
CA ARG A 89 1.96 -15.11 0.48
C ARG A 89 1.69 -16.61 0.34
N ASP A 90 2.69 -17.43 0.59
CA ASP A 90 2.57 -18.89 0.48
C ASP A 90 1.65 -19.44 1.60
N HIS A 91 1.85 -18.97 2.83
CA HIS A 91 1.03 -19.39 3.97
C HIS A 91 -0.44 -18.97 3.83
N ALA A 92 -0.71 -17.77 3.33
CA ALA A 92 -2.06 -17.30 3.05
C ALA A 92 -2.76 -18.20 2.01
N SER A 93 -2.03 -18.76 1.04
CA SER A 93 -2.62 -19.61 -0.02
C SER A 93 -3.29 -20.86 0.55
N THR A 94 -2.83 -21.37 1.69
CA THR A 94 -3.37 -22.56 2.35
C THR A 94 -4.51 -22.26 3.33
N GLY A 95 -4.71 -21.00 3.69
CA GLY A 95 -5.74 -20.56 4.64
C GLY A 95 -7.08 -20.17 4.00
N PRO A 96 -8.11 -19.87 4.82
CA PRO A 96 -9.40 -19.37 4.36
C PRO A 96 -9.26 -18.09 3.54
N MET A 97 -10.00 -17.97 2.43
CA MET A 97 -9.93 -16.80 1.53
C MET A 97 -10.14 -15.46 2.27
N SER A 98 -11.05 -15.44 3.25
CA SER A 98 -11.37 -14.27 4.07
C SER A 98 -10.21 -13.78 4.97
N GLU A 99 -9.18 -14.59 5.17
CA GLU A 99 -8.05 -14.29 6.06
C GLU A 99 -6.75 -14.02 5.29
N ARG A 100 -6.72 -14.31 3.99
CA ARG A 100 -5.52 -14.22 3.16
C ARG A 100 -4.88 -12.83 3.17
N GLY A 101 -5.68 -11.79 2.94
CA GLY A 101 -5.22 -10.40 2.95
C GLY A 101 -4.59 -10.04 4.29
N LYS A 102 -5.31 -10.29 5.39
CA LYS A 102 -4.83 -10.02 6.76
C LYS A 102 -3.56 -10.79 7.10
N CYS A 103 -3.44 -12.04 6.64
CA CYS A 103 -2.25 -12.86 6.85
C CYS A 103 -1.03 -12.22 6.17
N VAL A 104 -1.17 -11.78 4.92
CA VAL A 104 -0.10 -11.07 4.20
C VAL A 104 0.19 -9.73 4.88
N GLU A 105 -0.81 -8.89 5.14
CA GLU A 105 -0.67 -7.58 5.78
C GLU A 105 0.09 -7.65 7.12
N ALA A 106 -0.21 -8.66 7.95
CA ALA A 106 0.51 -8.89 9.19
C ALA A 106 1.98 -9.22 8.95
N ALA A 107 2.27 -10.12 8.00
CA ALA A 107 3.63 -10.50 7.65
C ALA A 107 4.44 -9.35 7.03
N LEU A 108 3.82 -8.51 6.19
CA LEU A 108 4.44 -7.30 5.65
C LEU A 108 4.79 -6.32 6.78
N SER A 109 3.87 -6.11 7.72
CA SER A 109 4.08 -5.23 8.88
C SER A 109 5.27 -5.69 9.72
N GLU A 110 5.36 -6.99 9.99
CA GLU A 110 6.44 -7.58 10.78
C GLU A 110 7.79 -7.45 10.07
N ASP A 111 7.85 -7.73 8.76
CA ASP A 111 9.09 -7.59 7.98
C ASP A 111 9.58 -6.14 7.92
N VAL A 112 8.68 -5.18 7.68
CA VAL A 112 9.02 -3.74 7.67
C VAL A 112 9.50 -3.29 9.05
N ALA A 113 8.82 -3.68 10.14
CA ALA A 113 9.22 -3.33 11.50
C ALA A 113 10.63 -3.87 11.82
N ARG A 114 10.91 -5.12 11.44
CA ARG A 114 12.23 -5.74 11.59
C ARG A 114 13.32 -4.98 10.82
N CYS A 115 13.05 -4.59 9.58
CA CYS A 115 14.02 -3.87 8.74
C CYS A 115 14.19 -2.39 9.09
N ALA A 116 13.18 -1.75 9.68
CA ALA A 116 13.24 -0.34 10.04
C ALA A 116 14.13 -0.07 11.28
N GLY A 117 14.32 -1.07 12.13
CA GLY A 117 15.18 -1.03 13.31
C GLY A 117 14.49 -0.52 14.59
N SER A 118 15.16 -0.68 15.73
CA SER A 118 14.65 -0.28 17.04
C SER A 118 14.48 1.23 17.12
N GLY A 119 13.23 1.70 17.26
CA GLY A 119 12.89 3.12 17.36
C GLY A 119 12.07 3.65 16.19
N PHE A 120 11.91 2.87 15.11
CA PHE A 120 10.95 3.21 14.06
C PHE A 120 9.51 2.90 14.51
N PRO A 121 8.57 3.86 14.48
CA PRO A 121 7.19 3.62 14.90
C PRO A 121 6.48 2.76 13.84
N SER A 122 6.37 1.46 14.10
CA SER A 122 5.75 0.47 13.20
C SER A 122 4.32 0.83 12.80
N MET A 123 3.59 1.55 13.66
CA MET A 123 2.25 2.09 13.40
C MET A 123 2.15 3.05 12.20
N LEU A 124 3.28 3.57 11.69
CA LEU A 124 3.29 4.40 10.50
C LEU A 124 3.15 3.59 9.20
N PHE A 125 3.36 2.27 9.24
CA PHE A 125 3.09 1.40 8.11
C PHE A 125 1.78 0.65 8.32
N ILE A 126 0.84 0.86 7.41
CA ILE A 126 -0.50 0.24 7.42
C ILE A 126 -0.65 -0.47 6.07
N PRO A 127 -0.17 -1.72 5.92
CA PRO A 127 -0.28 -2.42 4.64
C PRO A 127 -1.74 -2.67 4.29
N TYR A 128 -2.04 -2.58 3.00
CA TYR A 128 -3.31 -3.01 2.43
C TYR A 128 -3.04 -3.90 1.22
N VAL A 129 -3.75 -5.02 1.18
CA VAL A 129 -3.69 -6.01 0.10
C VAL A 129 -5.05 -6.09 -0.58
N GLN A 130 -5.06 -5.90 -1.89
CA GLN A 130 -6.29 -5.96 -2.66
C GLN A 130 -6.65 -7.43 -2.92
N MET A 131 -7.75 -7.87 -2.32
CA MET A 131 -8.26 -9.26 -2.42
C MET A 131 -9.37 -9.40 -3.47
N HIS A 132 -9.97 -8.29 -3.89
CA HIS A 132 -11.06 -8.24 -4.86
C HIS A 132 -10.62 -7.49 -6.10
N GLU A 133 -11.14 -7.85 -7.26
CA GLU A 133 -10.82 -7.19 -8.52
C GLU A 133 -11.00 -5.68 -8.41
N PHE A 134 -9.96 -4.91 -8.77
CA PHE A 134 -9.98 -3.46 -8.71
C PHE A 134 -11.14 -2.86 -9.54
N GLU A 135 -11.48 -3.51 -10.65
CA GLU A 135 -12.60 -3.13 -11.50
C GLU A 135 -13.94 -3.07 -10.73
N ALA A 136 -14.12 -3.89 -9.69
CA ALA A 136 -15.30 -3.81 -8.84
C ALA A 136 -15.40 -2.45 -8.12
N LEU A 137 -14.28 -1.85 -7.72
CA LEU A 137 -14.27 -0.49 -7.15
C LEU A 137 -14.61 0.56 -8.21
N LEU A 138 -14.01 0.45 -9.40
CA LEU A 138 -14.22 1.39 -10.49
C LEU A 138 -15.67 1.41 -11.01
N PHE A 139 -16.32 0.24 -11.07
CA PHE A 139 -17.69 0.08 -11.57
C PHE A 139 -18.75 -0.01 -10.46
N SER A 140 -18.38 0.22 -9.19
CA SER A 140 -19.33 0.23 -8.07
C SER A 140 -20.25 1.45 -8.06
N ASN A 141 -19.83 2.57 -8.68
CA ASN A 141 -20.71 3.71 -8.92
C ASN A 141 -21.37 3.56 -10.29
N VAL A 142 -22.53 2.90 -10.29
CA VAL A 142 -23.48 3.02 -11.40
C VAL A 142 -24.15 4.38 -11.26
N ASP A 143 -23.57 5.41 -11.89
CA ASP A 143 -24.33 6.63 -12.14
C ASP A 143 -25.64 6.22 -12.82
N THR A 144 -26.75 6.40 -12.11
CA THR A 144 -28.13 6.19 -12.57
C THR A 144 -28.81 7.54 -12.71
#